data_AF-C0XL85-F1
#
_entry.id   AF-C0XL85-F1
#
_cell.length_a   1.000
_cell.length_b   1.000
_cell.length_c   1.000
_cell.angle_alpha   90.00
_cell.angle_beta   90.00
_cell.angle_gamma   90.00
#
_symmetry.space_group_name_H-M   'P 1'
#
loop_
_entity.id
_entity.type
_entity.pdbx_description
1 polymer ?
#
loop_
_entity_poly.entity_id
_entity_poly.type
_entity_poly.pdbx_seq_one_letter_code
_entity_poly.pdbx_strand_id
1 'polypeptide(L)' 'MSKAIKSINVEIKDSKDQNGNQVSDLMIGRKRIGSITKVNDDKFQAVNTHQESYHVKTFDEGVQLLIKDFHLHH' A
#
# COMPACT_ATOMS: atom_id res chain seq x y z
N MET A 1 -9.53 30.77 -1.23
CA MET A 1 -9.77 29.35 -0.85
C MET A 1 -8.44 28.63 -0.78
N SER A 2 -7.80 28.59 0.39
CA SER A 2 -6.62 27.76 0.59
C SER A 2 -7.08 26.32 0.78
N LYS A 3 -6.91 25.45 -0.24
CA LYS A 3 -6.99 24.00 -0.03
C LYS A 3 -5.94 23.67 1.04
N ALA A 4 -6.38 23.28 2.23
CA ALA A 4 -5.48 22.77 3.24
C ALA A 4 -4.77 21.55 2.64
N ILE A 5 -3.45 21.66 2.44
CA ILE A 5 -2.62 20.54 2.03
C ILE A 5 -2.55 19.62 3.25
N LYS A 6 -3.37 18.56 3.24
CA LYS A 6 -3.25 17.50 4.25
C LYS A 6 -2.09 16.61 3.85
N SER A 7 -0.96 16.76 4.54
CA SER A 7 0.15 15.84 4.42
C SER A 7 -0.21 14.51 5.08
N ILE A 8 -0.11 13.41 4.33
CA ILE A 8 -0.31 12.06 4.85
C ILE A 8 1.08 11.46 5.01
N ASN A 9 1.45 11.11 6.24
CA ASN A 9 2.68 10.35 6.48
C ASN A 9 2.38 8.87 6.27
N VAL A 10 3.10 8.26 5.33
CA VAL A 10 2.98 6.83 5.01
C VAL A 10 4.28 6.16 5.42
N GLU A 11 4.17 5.22 6.33
CA GLU A 11 5.28 4.39 6.79
C GLU A 11 5.25 3.07 6.05
N ILE A 12 6.39 2.64 5.54
CA ILE A 12 6.57 1.36 4.87
C ILE A 12 7.37 0.44 5.80
N LYS A 13 6.84 -0.75 6.06
CA LYS A 13 7.50 -1.78 6.84
C LYS A 13 7.73 -3.00 5.98
N ASP A 14 8.99 -3.23 5.64
CA ASP A 14 9.38 -4.42 4.89
C ASP A 14 9.48 -5.63 5.82
N SER A 15 8.89 -6.73 5.37
CA SER A 15 8.90 -8.02 6.04
C SER A 15 9.01 -9.14 5.02
N LYS A 16 9.18 -10.37 5.50
CA LYS A 16 9.08 -11.56 4.65
C LYS A 16 7.87 -12.37 5.07
N ASP A 17 7.11 -12.86 4.11
CA ASP A 17 6.04 -13.82 4.39
C ASP A 17 6.62 -15.20 4.76
N GLN A 18 5.73 -16.14 5.12
CA GLN A 18 6.10 -17.52 5.45
C GLN A 18 6.75 -18.28 4.28
N ASN A 19 6.59 -17.78 3.05
CA ASN A 19 7.17 -18.35 1.84
C ASN A 19 8.51 -17.69 1.46
N GLY A 20 8.95 -16.68 2.23
CA GLY A 20 10.18 -15.92 1.98
C GLY A 20 10.04 -14.75 0.99
N ASN A 21 8.84 -14.45 0.52
CA ASN A 21 8.57 -13.32 -0.37
C ASN A 21 8.68 -11.99 0.39
N GLN A 22 9.23 -10.96 -0.25
CA GLN A 22 9.25 -9.61 0.30
C GLN A 22 7.84 -9.02 0.30
N VAL A 23 7.36 -8.62 1.47
CA VAL A 23 6.09 -7.96 1.70
C VAL A 23 6.34 -6.61 2.36
N SER A 24 5.89 -5.55 1.72
CA SER A 24 5.96 -4.19 2.23
C SER A 24 4.60 -3.77 2.76
N ASP A 25 4.49 -3.63 4.08
CA ASP A 25 3.28 -3.17 4.75
C ASP A 25 3.21 -1.65 4.76
N LEU A 26 2.08 -1.11 4.30
CA LEU A 26 1.83 0.33 4.34
C LEU A 26 1.01 0.68 5.56
N MET A 27 1.49 1.69 6.29
CA MET A 27 0.86 2.21 7.49
C MET A 27 0.65 3.72 7.39
N ILE A 28 -0.50 4.21 7.85
CA ILE A 28 -0.74 5.62 8.14
C ILE A 28 -0.88 5.77 9.64
N GLY A 29 0.16 6.31 10.29
CA GLY A 29 0.28 6.32 11.74
C GLY A 29 0.24 4.89 12.30
N ARG A 30 -0.79 4.56 13.07
CA ARG A 30 -0.93 3.22 13.71
C ARG A 30 -1.79 2.23 12.92
N LYS A 31 -2.41 2.66 11.81
CA LYS A 31 -3.32 1.82 11.02
C LYS A 31 -2.58 1.27 9.81
N ARG A 32 -2.66 -0.04 9.58
CA ARG A 32 -2.26 -0.66 8.31
C ARG A 32 -3.34 -0.36 7.27
N ILE A 33 -2.93 0.11 6.10
CA ILE A 33 -3.83 0.42 4.98
C ILE A 33 -3.75 -0.62 3.86
N GLY A 34 -2.71 -1.46 3.89
CA GLY A 34 -2.54 -2.58 2.97
C GLY A 34 -1.12 -3.09 2.95
N SER A 35 -0.82 -3.91 1.96
CA SER A 35 0.50 -4.48 1.72
C SER A 35 0.79 -4.57 0.24
N ILE A 36 2.06 -4.45 -0.13
CA ILE A 36 2.54 -4.63 -1.50
C ILE A 36 3.55 -5.77 -1.50
N THR A 37 3.35 -6.73 -2.38
CA THR A 37 4.24 -7.87 -2.58
C THR A 37 4.79 -7.83 -4.00
N LYS A 38 6.10 -8.01 -4.15
CA LYS A 38 6.72 -8.16 -5.47
C LYS A 38 6.43 -9.56 -6.00
N VAL A 39 5.70 -9.65 -7.12
CA VAL A 39 5.34 -10.94 -7.75
C VAL A 39 6.41 -11.35 -8.76
N ASN A 40 6.92 -10.40 -9.54
CA ASN A 40 8.07 -10.55 -10.43
C ASN A 40 8.76 -9.18 -10.63
N ASP A 41 9.72 -9.07 -11.54
CA ASP A 41 10.49 -7.82 -11.72
C ASP A 41 9.64 -6.60 -12.15
N ASP A 42 8.55 -6.81 -12.89
CA ASP A 42 7.69 -5.74 -13.45
C ASP A 42 6.24 -5.81 -12.95
N LYS A 43 5.98 -6.59 -11.91
CA LYS A 43 4.63 -6.82 -11.39
C LYS A 43 4.63 -6.86 -9.88
N PHE A 44 3.79 -6.01 -9.32
CA PHE A 44 3.50 -5.95 -7.91
C PHE A 44 2.03 -6.29 -7.68
N GLN A 45 1.76 -6.86 -6.52
CA GLN A 45 0.41 -7.09 -6.03
C GLN A 45 0.20 -6.22 -4.80
N ALA A 46 -0.75 -5.31 -4.87
CA ALA A 46 -1.22 -4.54 -3.73
C ALA A 46 -2.47 -5.23 -3.15
N VAL A 47 -2.53 -5.38 -1.84
CA VAL A 47 -3.68 -5.96 -1.13
C VAL A 47 -4.16 -4.96 -0.09
N ASN A 48 -5.44 -4.58 -0.13
CA ASN A 48 -6.02 -3.64 0.83
C ASN A 48 -6.46 -4.35 2.12
N THR A 49 -6.97 -3.57 3.08
CA THR A 49 -7.51 -4.11 4.34
C THR A 49 -8.75 -4.99 4.17
N HIS A 50 -9.40 -4.92 3.01
CA HIS A 50 -10.56 -5.73 2.65
C HIS A 50 -10.18 -7.04 1.94
N GLN A 51 -8.89 -7.37 1.89
CA GLN A 51 -8.34 -8.55 1.19
C GLN A 51 -8.55 -8.52 -0.34
N GLU A 52 -8.89 -7.36 -0.90
CA GLU A 52 -8.96 -7.16 -2.34
C GLU A 52 -7.54 -7.00 -2.89
N SER A 53 -7.26 -7.72 -3.97
CA SER A 53 -5.96 -7.76 -4.62
C SER A 53 -5.96 -6.99 -5.93
N TYR A 54 -4.97 -6.12 -6.11
CA TYR A 54 -4.78 -5.31 -7.30
C TYR A 54 -3.40 -5.59 -7.89
N HIS A 55 -3.35 -5.72 -9.22
CA HIS A 55 -2.08 -5.84 -9.93
C HIS A 55 -1.64 -4.46 -10.42
N VAL A 56 -0.42 -4.07 -10.06
CA VAL A 56 0.18 -2.79 -10.46
C VAL A 56 1.57 -3.04 -11.04
N LYS A 57 2.05 -2.10 -11.86
CA LYS A 57 3.34 -2.25 -12.55
C LYS A 57 4.49 -1.77 -11.69
N THR A 58 4.24 -0.79 -10.82
CA THR A 58 5.25 -0.20 -9.94
C THR A 58 4.80 -0.20 -8.50
N PHE A 59 5.79 -0.17 -7.59
CA PHE A 59 5.54 -0.02 -6.16
C PHE A 59 4.72 1.24 -5.85
N ASP A 60 5.12 2.39 -6.41
CA ASP A 60 4.45 3.68 -6.22
C ASP A 60 2.99 3.67 -6.65
N GLU A 61 2.65 3.01 -7.76
CA GLU A 61 1.25 2.84 -8.17
C GLU A 61 0.44 2.08 -7.12
N GLY A 62 1.02 1.03 -6.54
CA GLY A 62 0.40 0.27 -5.45
C GLY A 62 0.19 1.13 -4.20
N VAL A 63 1.19 1.95 -3.84
CA VAL A 63 1.11 2.88 -2.71
C VAL A 63 -0.05 3.86 -2.91
N GLN A 64 -0.11 4.51 -4.08
CA GLN A 64 -1.17 5.46 -4.40
C GLN A 64 -2.56 4.82 -4.40
N LEU A 65 -2.67 3.61 -4.92
CA LEU A 65 -3.93 2.86 -4.94
C LEU A 65 -4.43 2.60 -3.51
N LEU A 66 -3.57 2.10 -2.62
CA LEU A 66 -3.92 1.81 -1.23
C LEU A 66 -4.26 3.07 -0.43
N ILE A 67 -3.56 4.18 -0.68
CA ILE A 67 -3.89 5.47 -0.05
C ILE A 67 -5.26 5.97 -0.53
N LYS A 68 -5.56 5.86 -1.83
CA LYS A 68 -6.87 6.26 -2.38
C LYS A 68 -8.00 5.42 -1.81
N ASP A 69 -7.83 4.10 -1.76
CA ASP A 69 -8.79 3.16 -1.17
C ASP A 69 -9.09 3.51 0.29
N PHE A 70 -8.04 3.72 1.09
CA PHE A 70 -8.19 4.11 2.50
C PHE A 70 -8.95 5.43 2.70
N HIS A 71 -8.80 6.39 1.79
CA HIS A 71 -9.50 7.68 1.87
C HIS A 71 -10.96 7.64 1.39
N LEU A 72 -11.34 6.65 0.58
CA LEU A 72 -12.70 6.50 0.07
C LEU A 72 -13.65 5.86 1.09
N HIS A 73 -13.12 5.05 2.01
CA HIS A 73 -13.91 4.31 3.00
C HIS A 73 -13.89 4.94 4.41
N HIS A 74 -13.34 6.15 4.59
CA HIS A 74 -13.16 6.79 5.90
C HIS A 74 -13.83 8.17 6.03
#